data_AF-A0A849Z7V5-F1
#
_entry.id   AF-A0A849Z7V5-F1
#
_cell.length_a   1.000
_cell.length_b   1.000
_cell.length_c   1.000
_cell.angle_alpha   90.00
_cell.angle_beta   90.00
_cell.angle_gamma   90.00
#
_symmetry.space_group_name_H-M   'P 1'
#
loop_
_entity.id
_entity.type
_entity.pdbx_description
1 polymer ?
#
loop_
_entity_poly.entity_id
_entity_poly.type
_entity_poly.pdbx_seq_one_letter_code
_entity_poly.pdbx_strand_id
1 'polypeptide(L)'
;KLDGHLKSKDFFEVETFPKATFTSTEIKAGGEGGATHTITGNLNLHGVEKSVGFPAKIKVEKDKVTAEAKFAINRKDFNIVYAGKADDLIKDDVLIKLTITAKR
;
A
#
# COMPACT_ATOMS: atom_id res chain seq x y z
N LYS A 1 13.34 18.40 -4.70
CA LYS A 1 14.52 17.49 -4.65
C LYS A 1 14.11 16.06 -4.30
N LEU A 2 13.40 15.82 -3.20
CA LEU A 2 12.94 14.48 -2.80
C LEU A 2 11.96 13.83 -3.80
N ASP A 3 10.83 14.49 -4.11
CA ASP A 3 9.82 13.95 -5.05
C ASP A 3 10.43 13.54 -6.39
N GLY A 4 11.28 14.38 -6.97
CA GLY A 4 11.99 14.06 -8.21
C GLY A 4 12.93 12.85 -8.08
N HIS A 5 13.60 12.68 -6.94
CA HIS A 5 14.47 11.52 -6.71
C HIS A 5 13.66 10.24 -6.51
N LEU A 6 12.54 10.30 -5.79
CA LEU A 6 11.62 9.17 -5.62
C LEU A 6 11.05 8.67 -6.96
N LYS A 7 10.91 9.55 -7.95
CA LYS A 7 10.44 9.18 -9.29
C LYS A 7 11.50 8.48 -10.14
N SER A 8 12.78 8.55 -9.78
CA SER A 8 13.89 8.04 -10.56
C SER A 8 14.04 6.51 -10.45
N LYS A 9 14.99 5.96 -11.23
CA LYS A 9 15.42 4.54 -11.22
C LYS A 9 15.92 4.04 -9.87
N ASP A 10 16.32 4.95 -8.97
CA ASP A 10 16.72 4.59 -7.61
C ASP A 10 15.53 4.16 -6.73
N PHE A 11 14.29 4.48 -7.15
CA PHE A 11 13.08 4.28 -6.36
C PHE A 11 11.90 3.73 -7.18
N PHE A 12 10.97 4.58 -7.63
CA PHE A 12 9.72 4.15 -8.26
C PHE A 12 9.82 3.98 -9.77
N GLU A 13 10.90 4.46 -10.39
CA GLU A 13 11.15 4.40 -11.84
C GLU A 13 9.89 4.68 -12.67
N VAL A 14 9.26 5.85 -12.42
CA VAL A 14 7.89 6.11 -12.91
C VAL A 14 7.77 6.20 -14.43
N GLU A 15 8.89 6.37 -15.15
CA GLU A 15 8.94 6.28 -16.61
C GLU A 15 8.67 4.85 -17.11
N THR A 16 9.15 3.83 -16.37
CA THR A 16 8.97 2.41 -16.68
C THR A 16 7.72 1.84 -15.99
N PHE A 17 7.47 2.24 -14.73
CA PHE A 17 6.36 1.77 -13.90
C PHE A 17 5.46 2.94 -13.47
N PRO A 18 4.66 3.51 -14.39
CA PRO A 18 3.91 4.75 -14.13
C PRO A 18 2.74 4.57 -13.14
N LYS A 19 2.37 3.33 -12.81
CA LYS A 19 1.20 3.03 -12.00
C LYS A 19 1.49 1.91 -11.01
N ALA A 20 1.07 2.11 -9.77
CA ALA A 20 0.87 1.04 -8.79
C ALA A 20 -0.62 0.67 -8.75
N THR A 21 -0.92 -0.62 -8.55
CA THR A 21 -2.30 -1.12 -8.51
C THR A 21 -2.49 -2.07 -7.35
N PHE A 22 -3.63 -1.98 -6.68
CA PHE A 22 -4.08 -2.98 -5.74
C PHE A 22 -5.40 -3.57 -6.23
N THR A 23 -5.47 -4.90 -6.32
CA THR A 23 -6.68 -5.63 -6.71
C THR A 23 -7.08 -6.56 -5.58
N SER A 24 -8.22 -6.30 -4.94
CA SER A 24 -8.74 -7.18 -3.88
C SER A 24 -9.10 -8.55 -4.45
N THR A 25 -8.64 -9.60 -3.79
CA THR A 25 -8.99 -10.99 -4.11
C THR A 25 -9.98 -11.57 -3.10
N GLU A 26 -9.98 -11.07 -1.87
CA GLU A 26 -10.89 -11.52 -0.82
C GLU A 26 -11.18 -10.41 0.21
N ILE A 27 -12.43 -10.33 0.68
CA ILE A 27 -12.83 -9.48 1.79
C ILE A 27 -13.61 -10.36 2.77
N LYS A 28 -13.02 -10.65 3.93
CA LYS A 28 -13.62 -11.48 4.99
C LYS A 28 -14.03 -10.61 6.17
N ALA A 29 -15.19 -10.88 6.76
CA ALA A 29 -15.61 -10.24 8.00
C ALA A 29 -14.73 -10.71 9.18
N GLY A 30 -14.55 -9.82 10.17
CA GLY A 30 -13.62 -9.98 11.29
C GLY A 30 -12.21 -9.46 10.97
N GLY A 31 -11.39 -9.26 12.00
CA GLY A 31 -10.02 -8.76 11.86
C GLY A 31 -9.43 -8.32 13.20
N GLU A 32 -8.12 -8.14 13.25
CA GLU A 32 -7.40 -7.76 14.46
C GLU A 32 -7.56 -6.25 14.78
N GLY A 33 -7.25 -5.85 16.02
CA GLY A 33 -7.18 -4.43 16.39
C GLY A 33 -8.49 -3.65 16.27
N GLY A 34 -9.64 -4.34 16.40
CA GLY A 34 -10.96 -3.74 16.24
C GLY A 34 -11.33 -3.45 14.77
N ALA A 35 -10.66 -4.11 13.82
CA ALA A 35 -11.06 -4.10 12.43
C ALA A 35 -12.36 -4.87 12.20
N THR A 36 -13.11 -4.44 11.20
CA THR A 36 -14.37 -5.10 10.81
C THR A 36 -14.15 -6.20 9.79
N HIS A 37 -13.08 -6.10 9.01
CA HIS A 37 -12.78 -6.98 7.89
C HIS A 37 -11.27 -7.18 7.76
N THR A 38 -10.87 -8.31 7.21
CA THR A 38 -9.55 -8.58 6.66
C THR A 38 -9.66 -8.57 5.14
N ILE A 39 -8.87 -7.74 4.49
CA ILE A 39 -8.79 -7.63 3.03
C ILE A 39 -7.51 -8.33 2.57
N THR A 40 -7.63 -9.22 1.59
CA THR A 40 -6.50 -9.80 0.86
C THR A 40 -6.56 -9.31 -0.58
N GLY A 41 -5.42 -9.00 -1.16
CA GLY A 41 -5.34 -8.63 -2.57
C GLY A 41 -3.93 -8.59 -3.11
N ASN A 42 -3.81 -8.44 -4.42
CA ASN A 42 -2.54 -8.35 -5.11
C ASN A 42 -2.14 -6.88 -5.24
N LEU A 43 -1.01 -6.51 -4.64
CA LEU A 43 -0.35 -5.23 -4.84
C LEU A 43 0.71 -5.40 -5.93
N ASN A 44 0.54 -4.68 -7.03
CA ASN A 44 1.59 -4.44 -8.03
C ASN A 44 2.21 -3.08 -7.76
N LEU A 45 3.50 -3.08 -7.45
CA LEU A 45 4.31 -1.88 -7.23
C LEU A 45 5.68 -2.10 -7.87
N HIS A 46 6.12 -1.14 -8.67
CA HIS A 46 7.42 -1.19 -9.35
C HIS A 46 7.62 -2.48 -10.17
N GLY A 47 6.56 -2.92 -10.86
CA GLY A 47 6.57 -4.10 -11.74
C GLY A 47 6.51 -5.45 -11.02
N VAL A 48 6.52 -5.49 -9.68
CA VAL A 48 6.42 -6.71 -8.90
C VAL A 48 5.03 -6.84 -8.31
N GLU A 49 4.39 -8.00 -8.53
CA GLU A 49 3.10 -8.33 -7.90
C GLU A 49 3.30 -9.23 -6.68
N LYS A 50 2.69 -8.84 -5.55
CA LYS A 50 2.70 -9.60 -4.29
C LYS A 50 1.30 -9.62 -3.68
N SER A 51 0.92 -10.76 -3.10
CA SER A 51 -0.28 -10.85 -2.28
C SER A 51 -0.04 -10.20 -0.92
N VAL A 52 -0.92 -9.30 -0.52
CA VAL A 52 -0.89 -8.61 0.78
C VAL A 52 -2.25 -8.76 1.47
N GLY A 53 -2.22 -9.04 2.76
CA GLY A 53 -3.39 -9.13 3.63
C GLY A 53 -3.32 -8.09 4.73
N PHE A 54 -4.41 -7.36 4.98
CA PHE A 54 -4.44 -6.34 6.03
C PHE A 54 -5.82 -6.15 6.66
N PRO A 55 -5.87 -5.80 7.96
CA PRO A 55 -7.09 -5.44 8.64
C PRO A 55 -7.61 -4.07 8.17
N ALA A 56 -8.92 -3.97 7.99
CA ALA A 56 -9.61 -2.75 7.58
C ALA A 56 -10.92 -2.53 8.37
N LYS A 57 -11.21 -1.25 8.64
CA LYS A 57 -12.53 -0.80 9.12
C LYS A 57 -13.33 -0.34 7.92
N ILE A 58 -14.36 -1.11 7.56
CA ILE A 58 -15.29 -0.79 6.50
C ILE A 58 -16.63 -0.42 7.14
N LYS A 59 -17.18 0.73 6.74
CA LYS A 59 -18.54 1.13 7.10
C LYS A 59 -19.36 1.29 5.83
N VAL A 60 -20.49 0.62 5.80
CA VAL A 60 -21.46 0.74 4.71
C VAL A 60 -22.66 1.49 5.24
N GLU A 61 -22.89 2.67 4.69
CA GLU A 61 -24.05 3.51 4.95
C GLU A 61 -24.98 3.49 3.72
N LYS A 62 -26.08 4.25 3.78
CA LYS A 62 -27.09 4.26 2.71
C LYS A 62 -26.54 4.78 1.38
N ASP A 63 -25.75 5.84 1.44
CA ASP A 63 -25.29 6.65 0.30
C ASP A 63 -23.76 6.61 0.10
N LYS A 64 -23.03 5.98 1.03
CA LYS A 64 -21.56 5.91 0.97
C LYS A 64 -21.01 4.65 1.62
N VAL A 65 -19.78 4.33 1.23
CA VAL A 65 -18.91 3.34 1.86
C VAL A 65 -17.62 4.03 2.27
N THR A 66 -17.19 3.83 3.52
CA THR A 66 -15.85 4.24 3.97
C THR A 66 -14.99 3.02 4.27
N ALA A 67 -13.70 3.14 3.97
CA ALA A 67 -12.71 2.14 4.32
C ALA A 67 -11.47 2.81 4.91
N GLU A 68 -11.05 2.36 6.08
CA GLU A 68 -9.82 2.79 6.75
C GLU A 68 -8.92 1.58 6.99
N ALA A 69 -7.65 1.67 6.58
CA ALA A 69 -6.67 0.63 6.80
C ALA A 69 -5.28 1.21 7.09
N LYS A 70 -4.49 0.46 7.85
CA LYS A 70 -3.10 0.79 8.16
C LYS A 70 -2.30 -0.51 8.17
N PHE A 71 -1.35 -0.64 7.24
CA PHE A 71 -0.51 -1.83 7.12
C PHE A 71 0.88 -1.45 6.61
N ALA A 72 1.86 -2.31 6.88
CA ALA A 72 3.22 -2.12 6.39
C ALA A 72 3.50 -3.05 5.22
N ILE A 73 4.33 -2.58 4.29
CA ILE A 73 4.97 -3.41 3.28
C ILE A 73 6.48 -3.28 3.41
N ASN A 74 7.24 -4.30 3.04
CA ASN A 74 8.68 -4.15 2.88
C ASN A 74 8.97 -3.64 1.46
N ARG A 75 9.56 -2.45 1.33
CA ARG A 75 9.86 -1.84 0.02
C ARG A 75 10.81 -2.69 -0.84
N LYS A 76 11.67 -3.49 -0.21
CA LYS A 76 12.63 -4.35 -0.92
C LYS A 76 11.94 -5.51 -1.63
N ASP A 77 10.76 -5.95 -1.17
CA ASP A 77 9.96 -6.97 -1.84
C ASP A 77 9.47 -6.54 -3.23
N PHE A 78 9.51 -5.22 -3.51
CA PHE A 78 9.11 -4.59 -4.75
C PHE A 78 10.31 -4.01 -5.52
N ASN A 79 11.52 -4.50 -5.27
CA ASN A 79 12.77 -4.04 -5.91
C ASN A 79 13.13 -2.56 -5.65
N ILE A 80 12.54 -1.91 -4.64
CA ILE A 80 12.88 -0.55 -4.25
C ILE A 80 14.02 -0.61 -3.22
N VAL A 81 15.25 -0.84 -3.70
CA VAL A 81 16.43 -1.11 -2.88
C VAL A 81 17.42 0.05 -2.91
N TYR A 82 17.01 1.21 -2.38
CA TYR A 82 17.94 2.31 -2.10
C TYR A 82 18.60 2.12 -0.73
N ALA A 83 19.94 2.09 -0.69
CA ALA A 83 20.71 1.89 0.54
C ALA A 83 20.76 3.15 1.44
N GLY A 84 20.47 4.33 0.87
CA GLY A 84 20.62 5.59 1.60
C GLY A 84 22.07 6.05 1.69
N LYS A 85 22.29 7.15 2.42
CA LYS A 85 23.60 7.52 2.97
C LYS A 85 23.63 7.15 4.46
N ALA A 86 24.80 7.12 5.09
CA ALA A 86 24.94 6.79 6.52
C ALA A 86 24.00 7.61 7.42
N ASP A 87 23.71 8.87 7.05
CA ASP A 87 22.84 9.79 7.79
C ASP A 87 21.37 9.83 7.28
N ASP A 88 21.03 9.00 6.28
CA ASP A 88 19.72 8.99 5.59
C ASP A 88 19.20 7.55 5.47
N LEU A 89 18.99 6.93 6.63
CA LEU A 89 18.47 5.57 6.74
C LEU A 89 16.98 5.54 6.44
N ILE A 90 16.64 4.96 5.29
CA ILE A 90 15.26 4.67 4.91
C ILE A 90 14.90 3.27 5.40
N LYS A 91 13.91 3.17 6.29
CA LYS A 91 13.39 1.89 6.77
C LYS A 91 12.95 1.00 5.61
N ASP A 92 13.09 -0.31 5.80
CA ASP A 92 12.59 -1.30 4.85
C ASP A 92 11.06 -1.33 4.88
N ASP A 93 10.48 -1.30 6.10
CA ASP A 93 9.04 -1.21 6.30
C ASP A 93 8.51 0.18 5.98
N VAL A 94 7.60 0.24 5.02
CA VAL A 94 6.84 1.42 4.64
C VAL A 94 5.40 1.25 5.09
N LEU A 95 4.97 2.13 5.98
CA LEU A 95 3.61 2.14 6.50
C LEU A 95 2.67 2.85 5.51
N ILE A 96 1.71 2.11 4.99
CA ILE A 96 0.62 2.63 4.16
C ILE A 96 -0.59 2.87 5.05
N LYS A 97 -1.14 4.09 4.95
CA LYS A 97 -2.42 4.46 5.57
C LYS A 97 -3.41 4.77 4.45
N LEU A 98 -4.56 4.13 4.50
CA LEU A 98 -5.62 4.28 3.52
C LEU A 98 -6.87 4.84 4.20
N THR A 99 -7.46 5.85 3.58
CA THR A 99 -8.77 6.39 3.94
C THR A 99 -9.53 6.63 2.65
N ILE A 100 -10.52 5.79 2.37
CA ILE A 100 -11.37 5.86 1.18
C ILE A 100 -12.78 6.24 1.61
N THR A 101 -13.41 7.11 0.84
CA THR A 101 -14.86 7.32 0.86
C THR A 101 -15.36 7.21 -0.58
N ALA A 102 -16.29 6.30 -0.82
CA ALA A 102 -16.95 6.12 -2.11
C ALA A 102 -18.45 6.36 -1.95
N LYS A 103 -19.07 7.01 -2.93
CA LYS A 103 -20.53 7.07 -3.02
C LYS A 103 -21.06 5.69 -3.41
N ARG A 104 -22.21 5.32 -2.86
CA ARG A 104 -22.92 4.10 -3.21
C ARG A 104 -23.87 4.34 -4.38
#